data_AF-A0A6B8QSH9-F1
#
_entry.id   AF-A0A6B8QSH9-F1
#
_cell.length_a   1.000
_cell.length_b   1.000
_cell.length_c   1.000
_cell.angle_alpha   90.00
_cell.angle_beta   90.00
_cell.angle_gamma   90.00
#
_symmetry.space_group_name_H-M   'P 1'
#
loop_
_entity.id
_entity.type
_entity.pdbx_description
1 polymer ?
#
loop_
_entity_poly.entity_id
_entity_poly.type
_entity_poly.pdbx_seq_one_letter_code
_entity_poly.pdbx_strand_id
1 'polypeptide(L)'
;MAFNEFQIKVLEKSSKTTGHGGFASKSCVRHLNRAFELKSSMPEVAAFLAITAEEEAATAIFAALLKRKYNHASSFKVRDHKHKAGVYPFLKLLGEVLGPLKHGLSLNLFFDEKDDALRVRMPIGIQGDRQICIVPDPPLNLVSVDRGGNQTDYLKQVRSIASNQGIGSTFKYVQDLANERNTMLYASDSGIPKILDIDHTLKRHSEAALLNLIIYLLIEPYKVQNLVQESVDTYIKILHRIDEEKT
;
A
#
# COMPACT_ATOMS: atom_id res chain seq x y z
N MET A 1 -7.37 8.37 17.94
CA MET A 1 -7.11 6.98 17.49
C MET A 1 -5.99 6.43 18.33
N ALA A 2 -6.06 5.19 18.79
CA ALA A 2 -4.90 4.54 19.40
C ALA A 2 -4.18 3.74 18.31
N PHE A 3 -3.35 4.41 17.52
CA PHE A 3 -2.30 3.68 16.78
C PHE A 3 -1.42 2.97 17.81
N ASN A 4 -1.04 1.74 17.54
CA ASN A 4 -0.08 1.05 18.40
C ASN A 4 1.34 1.63 18.23
N GLU A 5 2.25 1.29 19.13
CA GLU A 5 3.62 1.84 19.12
C GLU A 5 4.34 1.61 17.78
N PHE A 6 4.16 0.44 17.16
CA PHE A 6 4.74 0.13 15.86
C PHE A 6 4.19 1.04 14.76
N GLN A 7 2.88 1.24 14.72
CA GLN A 7 2.22 2.12 13.75
C GLN A 7 2.66 3.58 13.94
N ILE A 8 2.77 4.06 15.18
CA ILE A 8 3.30 5.40 15.48
C ILE A 8 4.73 5.52 14.94
N LYS A 9 5.57 4.51 15.17
CA LYS A 9 6.95 4.48 14.67
C LYS A 9 7.03 4.50 13.14
N VAL A 10 6.14 3.79 12.44
CA VAL A 10 6.01 3.88 10.96
C VAL A 10 5.68 5.30 10.50
N LEU A 11 4.69 5.94 11.11
CA LEU A 11 4.28 7.31 10.76
C LEU A 11 5.42 8.32 11.02
N GLU A 12 6.12 8.17 12.14
CA GLU A 12 7.26 9.01 12.48
C GLU A 12 8.43 8.82 11.50
N LYS A 13 8.82 7.57 11.21
CA LYS A 13 9.96 7.26 10.36
C LYS A 13 9.73 7.66 8.91
N SER A 14 8.55 7.36 8.37
CA SER A 14 8.18 7.80 7.02
C SER A 14 8.22 9.33 6.89
N SER A 15 7.72 10.05 7.89
CA SER A 15 7.74 11.52 7.92
C SER A 15 9.14 12.14 8.05
N LYS A 16 10.14 11.38 8.53
CA LYS A 16 11.54 11.84 8.63
C LYS A 16 12.33 11.65 7.33
N THR A 17 11.81 10.91 6.36
CA THR A 17 12.44 10.77 5.04
C THR A 17 12.45 12.10 4.27
N THR A 18 13.33 12.22 3.28
CA THR A 18 13.54 13.45 2.51
C THR A 18 13.04 13.34 1.06
N GLY A 19 12.95 14.47 0.37
CA GLY A 19 12.48 14.52 -1.02
C GLY A 19 10.96 14.38 -1.14
N HIS A 20 10.48 14.17 -2.37
CA HIS A 20 9.04 14.16 -2.67
C HIS A 20 8.28 13.10 -1.86
N GLY A 21 8.83 11.89 -1.71
CA GLY A 21 8.20 10.82 -0.91
C GLY A 21 8.12 11.16 0.58
N GLY A 22 9.11 11.86 1.13
CA GLY A 22 9.07 12.35 2.51
C GLY A 22 8.05 13.45 2.73
N PHE A 23 7.88 14.38 1.79
CA PHE A 23 6.82 15.39 1.87
C PHE A 23 5.43 14.77 1.74
N ALA A 24 5.24 13.80 0.85
CA ALA A 24 4.00 13.05 0.73
C ALA A 24 3.68 12.29 2.02
N SER A 25 4.69 11.63 2.63
CA SER A 25 4.54 10.96 3.93
C SER A 25 4.12 11.93 5.05
N LYS A 26 4.74 13.11 5.13
CA LYS A 26 4.34 14.17 6.09
C LYS A 26 2.92 14.64 5.85
N SER A 27 2.52 14.80 4.59
CA SER A 27 1.17 15.19 4.21
C SER A 27 0.16 14.13 4.66
N CYS A 28 0.43 12.86 4.39
CA CYS A 28 -0.36 11.73 4.87
C CYS A 28 -0.58 11.79 6.40
N VAL A 29 0.48 11.91 7.20
CA VAL A 29 0.37 11.98 8.66
C VAL A 29 -0.47 13.17 9.10
N ARG A 30 -0.26 14.35 8.49
CA ARG A 30 -1.06 15.54 8.78
C ARG A 30 -2.54 15.31 8.48
N HIS A 31 -2.86 14.69 7.34
CA HIS A 31 -4.24 14.40 6.95
C HIS A 31 -4.91 13.39 7.88
N LEU A 32 -4.22 12.31 8.29
CA LEU A 32 -4.75 11.36 9.27
C LEU A 32 -5.07 12.05 10.61
N ASN A 33 -4.15 12.84 11.14
CA ASN A 33 -4.38 13.55 12.41
C ASN A 33 -5.61 14.45 12.33
N ARG A 34 -5.73 15.25 11.26
CA ARG A 34 -6.88 16.13 11.05
C ARG A 34 -8.18 15.36 10.81
N ALA A 35 -8.14 14.22 10.13
CA ALA A 35 -9.30 13.36 9.94
C ALA A 35 -9.88 12.92 11.29
N PHE A 36 -9.03 12.49 12.24
CA PHE A 36 -9.48 12.08 13.57
C PHE A 36 -9.97 13.24 14.43
N GLU A 37 -9.36 14.42 14.32
CA GLU A 37 -9.80 15.63 15.04
C GLU A 37 -11.20 16.07 14.58
N LEU A 38 -11.50 15.96 13.28
CA LEU A 38 -12.75 16.45 12.68
C LEU A 38 -13.87 15.40 12.69
N LYS A 39 -13.61 14.16 13.12
CA LYS A 39 -14.56 13.04 12.94
C LYS A 39 -15.96 13.30 13.52
N SER A 40 -16.04 14.06 14.62
CA SER A 40 -17.30 14.36 15.32
C SER A 40 -17.97 15.65 14.85
N SER A 41 -17.19 16.63 14.38
CA SER A 41 -17.70 17.94 14.00
C SER A 41 -17.99 18.07 12.50
N MET A 42 -17.21 17.39 11.65
CA MET A 42 -17.31 17.42 10.20
C MET A 42 -16.95 16.04 9.61
N PRO A 43 -17.79 15.01 9.78
CA PRO A 43 -17.48 13.63 9.39
C PRO A 43 -17.15 13.48 7.90
N GLU A 44 -17.80 14.23 7.01
CA GLU A 44 -17.53 14.22 5.57
C GLU A 44 -16.11 14.71 5.26
N VAL A 45 -15.68 15.80 5.93
CA VAL A 45 -14.33 16.34 5.81
C VAL A 45 -13.31 15.37 6.41
N ALA A 46 -13.64 14.73 7.53
CA ALA A 46 -12.80 13.73 8.15
C ALA A 46 -12.53 12.54 7.20
N ALA A 47 -13.57 12.01 6.55
CA ALA A 47 -13.40 10.94 5.58
C ALA A 47 -12.60 11.37 4.34
N PHE A 48 -12.88 12.57 3.81
CA PHE A 48 -12.12 13.12 2.69
C PHE A 48 -10.62 13.22 3.01
N LEU A 49 -10.28 13.68 4.23
CA LEU A 49 -8.90 13.74 4.71
C LEU A 49 -8.28 12.34 4.84
N ALA A 50 -9.04 11.34 5.29
CA ALA A 50 -8.53 9.97 5.39
C ALA A 50 -8.24 9.36 4.01
N ILE A 51 -9.12 9.57 3.02
CA ILE A 51 -8.87 9.20 1.61
C ILE A 51 -7.60 9.90 1.10
N THR A 52 -7.51 11.21 1.34
CA THR A 52 -6.34 12.00 0.91
C THR A 52 -5.05 11.49 1.55
N ALA A 53 -5.10 11.07 2.81
CA ALA A 53 -3.94 10.49 3.48
C ALA A 53 -3.44 9.21 2.79
N GLU A 54 -4.34 8.31 2.42
CA GLU A 54 -4.01 7.09 1.67
C GLU A 54 -3.38 7.41 0.31
N GLU A 55 -3.91 8.41 -0.40
CA GLU A 55 -3.37 8.87 -1.68
C GLU A 55 -1.97 9.48 -1.54
N GLU A 56 -1.70 10.25 -0.49
CA GLU A 56 -0.38 10.79 -0.19
C GLU A 56 0.61 9.67 0.18
N ALA A 57 0.16 8.64 0.92
CA ALA A 57 0.99 7.46 1.18
C ALA A 57 1.31 6.68 -0.12
N ALA A 58 0.35 6.54 -1.04
CA ALA A 58 0.60 5.95 -2.37
C ALA A 58 1.57 6.81 -3.20
N THR A 59 1.47 8.13 -3.10
CA THR A 59 2.40 9.08 -3.73
C THR A 59 3.82 8.90 -3.23
N ALA A 60 3.99 8.61 -1.94
CA ALA A 60 5.31 8.31 -1.36
C ALA A 60 5.95 7.07 -2.01
N ILE A 61 5.18 6.00 -2.24
CA ILE A 61 5.63 4.81 -2.96
C ILE A 61 6.08 5.18 -4.38
N PHE A 62 5.24 5.90 -5.15
CA PHE A 62 5.59 6.28 -6.53
C PHE A 62 6.86 7.14 -6.59
N ALA A 63 7.02 8.07 -5.64
CA ALA A 63 8.22 8.86 -5.53
C ALA A 63 9.48 8.00 -5.27
N ALA A 64 9.39 7.01 -4.38
CA ALA A 64 10.48 6.07 -4.12
C ALA A 64 10.81 5.25 -5.37
N LEU A 65 9.81 4.72 -6.07
CA LEU A 65 9.99 3.92 -7.29
C LEU A 65 10.72 4.71 -8.39
N LEU A 66 10.32 5.96 -8.61
CA LEU A 66 10.98 6.88 -9.55
C LEU A 66 12.42 7.17 -9.13
N LYS A 67 12.62 7.54 -7.85
CA LYS A 67 13.95 7.86 -7.31
C LYS A 67 14.93 6.69 -7.43
N ARG A 68 14.45 5.47 -7.20
CA ARG A 68 15.24 4.22 -7.26
C ARG A 68 15.35 3.64 -8.67
N LYS A 69 14.75 4.30 -9.67
CA LYS A 69 14.81 3.93 -11.10
C LYS A 69 14.31 2.51 -11.38
N TYR A 70 13.19 2.14 -10.76
CA TYR A 70 12.49 0.92 -11.16
C TYR A 70 12.02 1.04 -12.62
N ASN A 71 12.07 -0.08 -13.36
CA ASN A 71 11.60 -0.08 -14.73
C ASN A 71 10.12 0.27 -14.77
N HIS A 72 9.72 1.06 -15.77
CA HIS A 72 8.36 1.54 -15.98
C HIS A 72 7.78 2.43 -14.86
N ALA A 73 8.55 2.83 -13.84
CA ALA A 73 8.06 3.70 -12.77
C ALA A 73 7.56 5.06 -13.29
N SER A 74 8.08 5.55 -14.42
CA SER A 74 7.60 6.78 -15.09
C SER A 74 6.20 6.67 -15.69
N SER A 75 5.65 5.46 -15.82
CA SER A 75 4.27 5.24 -16.30
C SER A 75 3.22 5.57 -15.24
N PHE A 76 3.59 5.72 -13.96
CA PHE A 76 2.66 6.13 -12.92
C PHE A 76 2.29 7.60 -13.06
N LYS A 77 1.01 7.86 -13.32
CA LYS A 77 0.42 9.21 -13.27
C LYS A 77 0.17 9.58 -11.81
N VAL A 78 1.16 10.17 -11.14
CA VAL A 78 1.09 10.52 -9.69
C VAL A 78 -0.12 11.42 -9.35
N ARG A 79 -0.59 12.22 -10.29
CA ARG A 79 -1.79 13.07 -10.14
C ARG A 79 -3.11 12.37 -10.44
N ASP A 80 -3.08 11.16 -11.00
CA ASP A 80 -4.29 10.39 -11.27
C ASP A 80 -4.72 9.63 -10.01
N HIS A 81 -5.88 10.00 -9.48
CA HIS A 81 -6.47 9.38 -8.29
C HIS A 81 -6.69 7.88 -8.46
N LYS A 82 -6.98 7.38 -9.67
CA LYS A 82 -7.15 5.95 -9.94
C LYS A 82 -5.86 5.18 -9.73
N HIS A 83 -4.74 5.75 -10.18
CA HIS A 83 -3.43 5.16 -9.99
C HIS A 83 -3.09 5.04 -8.50
N LYS A 84 -3.46 6.03 -7.68
CA LYS A 84 -3.22 6.02 -6.23
C LYS A 84 -4.19 5.10 -5.48
N ALA A 85 -5.48 5.20 -5.76
CA ALA A 85 -6.54 4.44 -5.08
C ALA A 85 -6.42 2.92 -5.29
N GLY A 86 -5.85 2.48 -6.42
CA GLY A 86 -5.64 1.06 -6.69
C GLY A 86 -4.48 0.41 -5.95
N VAL A 87 -3.59 1.19 -5.31
CA VAL A 87 -2.38 0.66 -4.66
C VAL A 87 -2.73 -0.27 -3.50
N TYR A 88 -3.58 0.18 -2.58
CA TYR A 88 -3.96 -0.64 -1.41
C TYR A 88 -4.68 -1.95 -1.80
N PRO A 89 -5.73 -1.94 -2.66
CA PRO A 89 -6.32 -3.14 -3.24
C PRO A 89 -5.31 -4.11 -3.84
N PHE A 90 -4.40 -3.58 -4.66
CA PHE A 90 -3.38 -4.39 -5.32
C PHE A 90 -2.44 -5.04 -4.29
N LEU A 91 -1.96 -4.28 -3.30
CA LEU A 91 -1.09 -4.81 -2.25
C LEU A 91 -1.79 -5.87 -1.39
N LYS A 92 -3.09 -5.71 -1.11
CA LYS A 92 -3.89 -6.73 -0.42
C LYS A 92 -3.97 -8.03 -1.21
N LEU A 93 -4.26 -7.97 -2.51
CA LEU A 93 -4.28 -9.15 -3.38
C LEU A 93 -2.90 -9.77 -3.55
N LEU A 94 -1.85 -8.94 -3.63
CA LEU A 94 -0.47 -9.39 -3.72
C LEU A 94 -0.06 -10.18 -2.47
N GLY A 95 -0.46 -9.72 -1.28
CA GLY A 95 -0.19 -10.40 0.00
C GLY A 95 -0.69 -11.84 0.03
N GLU A 96 -1.86 -12.11 -0.55
CA GLU A 96 -2.45 -13.46 -0.62
C GLU A 96 -1.71 -14.42 -1.56
N VAL A 97 -0.89 -13.91 -2.49
CA VAL A 97 -0.12 -14.71 -3.45
C VAL A 97 1.37 -14.82 -3.09
N LEU A 98 1.84 -14.16 -2.02
CA LEU A 98 3.23 -14.24 -1.62
C LEU A 98 3.58 -15.66 -1.17
N GLY A 99 4.56 -16.27 -1.86
CA GLY A 99 5.01 -17.65 -1.63
C GLY A 99 5.21 -18.02 -0.15
N PRO A 100 5.98 -17.23 0.64
CA PRO A 100 6.18 -17.54 2.05
C PRO A 100 4.87 -17.65 2.84
N LEU A 101 3.96 -16.69 2.66
CA LEU A 101 2.66 -16.67 3.35
C LEU A 101 1.78 -17.84 2.91
N LYS A 102 1.77 -18.16 1.61
CA LYS A 102 1.06 -19.32 1.04
C LYS A 102 1.54 -20.66 1.60
N HIS A 103 2.82 -20.74 1.99
CA HIS A 103 3.42 -21.94 2.57
C HIS A 103 3.45 -21.93 4.11
N GLY A 104 2.70 -21.03 4.75
CA GLY A 104 2.58 -20.96 6.21
C GLY A 104 3.83 -20.41 6.92
N LEU A 105 4.74 -19.76 6.18
CA LEU A 105 5.88 -19.08 6.78
C LEU A 105 5.45 -17.72 7.31
N SER A 106 5.71 -17.46 8.58
CA SER A 106 5.45 -16.17 9.20
C SER A 106 6.49 -15.14 8.78
N LEU A 107 6.02 -13.99 8.30
CA LEU A 107 6.85 -12.81 8.05
C LEU A 107 6.53 -11.75 9.10
N ASN A 108 7.56 -11.30 9.83
CA ASN A 108 7.43 -10.29 10.86
C ASN A 108 8.16 -9.02 10.44
N LEU A 109 7.53 -7.87 10.63
CA LEU A 109 8.17 -6.56 10.49
C LEU A 109 8.87 -6.17 11.80
N PHE A 110 10.03 -5.55 11.69
CA PHE A 110 10.73 -4.97 12.83
C PHE A 110 11.61 -3.80 12.39
N PHE A 111 11.88 -2.88 13.31
CA PHE A 111 12.89 -1.85 13.11
C PHE A 111 14.23 -2.36 13.65
N ASP A 112 15.29 -2.29 12.84
CA ASP A 112 16.62 -2.74 13.24
C ASP A 112 17.24 -1.79 14.28
N GLU A 113 17.84 -2.32 15.34
CA GLU A 113 18.39 -1.51 16.42
C GLU A 113 19.61 -0.68 15.99
N LYS A 114 20.32 -1.07 14.92
CA LYS A 114 21.56 -0.41 14.49
C LYS A 114 21.31 0.85 13.68
N ASP A 115 20.36 0.79 12.75
CA ASP A 115 20.10 1.86 11.78
C ASP A 115 18.65 2.38 11.82
N ASP A 116 17.79 1.75 12.63
CA ASP A 116 16.37 2.06 12.76
C ASP A 116 15.60 1.98 11.43
N ALA A 117 16.10 1.17 10.49
CA ALA A 117 15.44 0.85 9.24
C ALA A 117 14.39 -0.24 9.45
N LEU A 118 13.27 -0.13 8.72
CA LEU A 118 12.23 -1.14 8.73
C LEU A 118 12.69 -2.35 7.89
N ARG A 119 12.63 -3.55 8.47
CA ARG A 119 13.06 -4.81 7.85
C ARG A 119 11.99 -5.89 8.01
N VAL A 120 12.12 -6.94 7.21
CA VAL A 120 11.33 -8.17 7.30
C VAL A 120 12.21 -9.26 7.91
N ARG A 121 11.67 -10.06 8.83
CA ARG A 121 12.30 -11.28 9.33
C ARG A 121 11.36 -12.47 9.22
N MET A 122 11.93 -13.64 8.95
CA MET A 122 11.23 -14.90 8.87
C MET A 122 11.77 -15.84 9.96
N PRO A 123 11.02 -16.09 11.04
CA PRO A 123 11.39 -17.06 12.06
C PRO A 123 11.49 -18.46 11.45
N ILE A 124 12.60 -19.16 11.67
CA ILE A 124 12.84 -20.52 11.15
C ILE A 124 13.06 -21.57 12.25
N GLY A 125 13.18 -21.14 13.51
CA GLY A 125 13.35 -22.05 14.63
C GLY A 125 13.76 -21.33 15.90
N ILE A 126 14.05 -22.13 16.92
CA ILE A 126 14.51 -21.68 18.23
C ILE A 126 15.79 -22.46 18.55
N GLN A 127 16.84 -21.78 19.02
CA GLN A 127 18.06 -22.39 19.52
C GLN A 127 18.33 -21.87 20.94
N GLY A 128 18.10 -22.74 21.93
CA GLY A 128 18.04 -22.33 23.34
C GLY A 128 16.91 -21.32 23.54
N ASP A 129 17.24 -20.15 24.09
CA ASP A 129 16.27 -19.07 24.31
C ASP A 129 16.20 -18.05 23.15
N ARG A 130 16.88 -18.32 22.03
CA ARG A 130 16.97 -17.39 20.89
C ARG A 130 16.13 -17.87 19.71
N GLN A 131 15.27 -16.99 19.21
CA GLN A 131 14.58 -17.20 17.94
C GLN A 131 15.56 -17.00 16.78
N ILE A 132 15.77 -18.03 15.99
CA ILE A 132 16.56 -17.93 14.75
C ILE A 132 15.65 -17.38 13.66
N CYS A 133 16.08 -16.29 13.02
CA CYS A 133 15.37 -15.65 11.93
C CYS A 133 16.26 -15.51 10.70
N ILE A 134 15.66 -15.65 9.51
CA ILE A 134 16.22 -15.17 8.26
C ILE A 134 15.79 -13.71 8.10
N VAL A 135 16.74 -12.81 7.84
CA VAL A 135 16.49 -11.38 7.60
C VAL A 135 17.01 -11.04 6.20
N PRO A 136 16.13 -10.98 5.18
CA PRO A 136 16.53 -10.58 3.85
C PRO A 136 17.05 -9.14 3.84
N ASP A 137 18.12 -8.89 3.10
CA ASP A 137 18.66 -7.55 2.86
C ASP A 137 19.08 -7.43 1.38
N PRO A 138 18.34 -6.67 0.54
CA PRO A 138 17.15 -5.87 0.86
C PRO A 138 15.90 -6.69 1.25
N PRO A 139 14.95 -6.12 2.03
CA PRO A 139 13.86 -6.86 2.68
C PRO A 139 12.82 -7.46 1.73
N LEU A 140 12.64 -6.86 0.56
CA LEU A 140 11.72 -7.30 -0.50
C LEU A 140 12.46 -7.88 -1.71
N ASN A 141 13.74 -8.23 -1.56
CA ASN A 141 14.50 -8.87 -2.64
C ASN A 141 14.22 -10.38 -2.73
N LEU A 142 12.94 -10.72 -2.81
CA LEU A 142 12.44 -12.08 -2.92
C LEU A 142 12.11 -12.37 -4.39
N VAL A 143 12.35 -13.61 -4.82
CA VAL A 143 11.92 -14.11 -6.14
C VAL A 143 11.03 -15.32 -5.87
N SER A 144 9.82 -15.29 -6.43
CA SER A 144 8.98 -16.49 -6.47
C SER A 144 9.15 -17.15 -7.83
N VAL A 145 9.46 -18.44 -7.81
CA VAL A 145 9.49 -19.28 -9.01
C VAL A 145 8.41 -20.34 -8.93
N ASP A 146 7.88 -20.74 -10.09
CA ASP A 146 7.00 -21.88 -10.21
C ASP A 146 7.77 -23.20 -10.04
N ARG A 147 7.05 -24.33 -10.09
CA ARG A 147 7.66 -25.68 -9.97
C ARG A 147 8.67 -25.98 -11.09
N GLY A 148 8.59 -25.28 -12.21
CA GLY A 148 9.52 -25.39 -13.33
C GLY A 148 10.73 -24.44 -13.24
N GLY A 149 10.83 -23.65 -12.17
CA GLY A 149 11.89 -22.66 -12.00
C GLY A 149 11.66 -21.36 -12.78
N ASN A 150 10.50 -21.19 -13.44
CA ASN A 150 10.18 -19.96 -14.15
C ASN A 150 9.68 -18.90 -13.15
N GLN A 151 9.90 -17.64 -13.48
CA GLN A 151 9.40 -16.52 -12.67
C GLN A 151 7.87 -16.61 -12.52
N THR A 152 7.39 -16.40 -11.30
CA THR A 152 5.97 -16.40 -10.98
C THR A 152 5.22 -15.30 -11.75
N ASP A 153 4.18 -15.69 -12.49
CA ASP A 153 3.23 -14.75 -13.09
C ASP A 153 2.25 -14.21 -12.04
N TYR A 154 2.67 -13.14 -11.35
CA TYR A 154 1.85 -12.47 -10.34
C TYR A 154 0.54 -11.90 -10.91
N LEU A 155 0.51 -11.52 -12.19
CA LEU A 155 -0.72 -11.04 -12.84
C LEU A 155 -1.78 -12.15 -12.88
N LYS A 156 -1.38 -13.36 -13.27
CA LYS A 156 -2.27 -14.53 -13.29
C LYS A 156 -2.77 -14.86 -11.88
N GLN A 157 -1.90 -14.84 -10.87
CA GLN A 157 -2.30 -15.16 -9.50
C GLN A 157 -3.23 -14.11 -8.90
N VAL A 158 -2.91 -12.82 -9.04
CA VAL A 158 -3.76 -11.71 -8.55
C VAL A 158 -5.15 -11.76 -9.19
N ARG A 159 -5.26 -12.02 -10.51
CA ARG A 159 -6.54 -12.19 -11.20
C ARG A 159 -7.34 -13.38 -10.68
N SER A 160 -6.68 -14.50 -10.42
CA SER A 160 -7.33 -15.69 -9.87
C SER A 160 -7.91 -15.43 -8.49
N ILE A 161 -7.18 -14.75 -7.60
CA ILE A 161 -7.68 -14.43 -6.26
C ILE A 161 -8.82 -13.42 -6.33
N ALA A 162 -8.69 -12.38 -7.16
CA ALA A 162 -9.77 -11.42 -7.35
C ALA A 162 -11.07 -12.12 -7.80
N SER A 163 -10.97 -13.02 -8.78
CA SER A 163 -12.13 -13.80 -9.27
C SER A 163 -12.75 -14.65 -8.15
N ASN A 164 -11.93 -15.31 -7.33
CA ASN A 164 -12.39 -16.11 -6.19
C ASN A 164 -13.06 -15.26 -5.09
N GLN A 165 -12.68 -13.99 -4.95
CA GLN A 165 -13.29 -13.05 -4.00
C GLN A 165 -14.57 -12.38 -4.57
N GLY A 166 -15.10 -12.88 -5.69
CA GLY A 166 -16.26 -12.29 -6.36
C GLY A 166 -15.95 -10.96 -7.06
N ILE A 167 -14.68 -10.56 -7.10
CA ILE A 167 -14.22 -9.41 -7.87
C ILE A 167 -14.11 -9.86 -9.32
N GLY A 168 -15.23 -9.79 -10.05
CA GLY A 168 -15.29 -10.14 -11.47
C GLY A 168 -14.34 -9.32 -12.34
N SER A 169 -13.90 -8.16 -11.84
CA SER A 169 -12.86 -7.33 -12.46
C SER A 169 -12.12 -6.52 -11.40
N THR A 170 -10.84 -6.84 -11.16
CA THR A 170 -9.94 -6.03 -10.30
C THR A 170 -9.91 -4.57 -10.76
N PHE A 171 -10.07 -4.36 -12.07
CA PHE A 171 -10.22 -3.06 -12.70
C PHE A 171 -11.44 -2.29 -12.15
N LYS A 172 -12.62 -2.92 -12.13
CA LYS A 172 -13.87 -2.27 -11.71
C LYS A 172 -13.80 -1.92 -10.23
N TYR A 173 -13.19 -2.78 -9.43
CA TYR A 173 -12.96 -2.52 -8.02
C TYR A 173 -12.08 -1.27 -7.78
N VAL A 174 -10.97 -1.12 -8.50
CA VAL A 174 -10.13 0.09 -8.42
C VAL A 174 -10.89 1.33 -8.92
N GLN A 175 -11.70 1.19 -9.97
CA GLN A 175 -12.51 2.28 -10.50
C GLN A 175 -13.58 2.75 -9.52
N ASP A 176 -14.28 1.83 -8.85
CA ASP A 176 -15.31 2.14 -7.86
C ASP A 176 -14.69 2.86 -6.65
N LEU A 177 -13.51 2.45 -6.20
CA LEU A 177 -12.76 3.13 -5.14
C LEU A 177 -12.31 4.54 -5.54
N ALA A 178 -11.90 4.74 -6.79
CA ALA A 178 -11.56 6.08 -7.27
C ALA A 178 -12.79 7.00 -7.35
N ASN A 179 -13.97 6.43 -7.63
CA ASN A 179 -15.23 7.17 -7.67
C ASN A 179 -15.73 7.53 -6.26
N GLU A 180 -15.40 6.73 -5.24
CA GLU A 180 -15.76 6.98 -3.84
C GLU A 180 -15.36 8.39 -3.38
N ARG A 181 -14.16 8.85 -3.76
CA ARG A 181 -13.68 10.22 -3.52
C ARG A 181 -14.63 11.27 -4.08
N ASN A 182 -15.09 11.09 -5.33
CA ASN A 182 -15.95 12.07 -5.99
C ASN A 182 -17.32 12.12 -5.32
N THR A 183 -17.87 10.97 -4.91
CA THR A 183 -19.12 10.90 -4.15
C THR A 183 -19.03 11.54 -2.77
N MET A 184 -17.84 11.70 -2.17
CA MET A 184 -17.69 12.42 -0.89
C MET A 184 -17.54 13.93 -1.06
N LEU A 185 -16.98 14.38 -2.19
CA LEU A 185 -16.69 15.80 -2.43
C LEU A 185 -17.85 16.58 -3.04
N TYR A 186 -18.65 15.92 -3.87
CA TYR A 186 -19.65 16.58 -4.69
C TYR A 186 -21.04 16.13 -4.30
N ALA A 187 -21.95 17.11 -4.20
CA ALA A 187 -23.37 16.82 -4.11
C ALA A 187 -23.81 16.06 -5.37
N SER A 188 -24.65 15.05 -5.18
CA SER A 188 -25.37 14.41 -6.27
C SER A 188 -26.73 15.06 -6.45
N ASP A 189 -27.42 14.74 -7.55
CA ASP A 189 -28.83 15.12 -7.75
C ASP A 189 -29.74 14.59 -6.62
N SER A 190 -29.26 13.63 -5.83
CA SER A 190 -29.94 13.02 -4.69
C SER A 190 -29.59 13.63 -3.32
N GLY A 191 -28.71 14.64 -3.25
CA GLY A 191 -28.44 15.42 -2.02
C GLY A 191 -26.96 15.55 -1.63
N ILE A 192 -26.73 16.03 -0.40
CA ILE A 192 -25.39 16.13 0.19
C ILE A 192 -24.96 14.72 0.65
N PRO A 193 -23.70 14.30 0.37
CA PRO A 193 -23.18 13.01 0.83
C PRO A 193 -23.32 12.87 2.35
N LYS A 194 -23.81 11.72 2.81
CA LYS A 194 -23.90 11.38 4.24
C LYS A 194 -23.02 10.18 4.52
N ILE A 195 -22.16 10.31 5.52
CA ILE A 195 -21.33 9.21 5.99
C ILE A 195 -22.06 8.50 7.13
N LEU A 196 -22.53 7.28 6.85
CA LEU A 196 -23.27 6.48 7.82
C LEU A 196 -22.35 5.92 8.93
N ASP A 197 -21.10 5.59 8.57
CA ASP A 197 -20.11 5.02 9.51
C ASP A 197 -18.72 5.65 9.28
N ILE A 198 -18.48 6.75 10.00
CA ILE A 198 -17.20 7.47 9.95
C ILE A 198 -16.06 6.66 10.58
N ASP A 199 -16.33 5.90 11.64
CA ASP A 199 -15.28 5.14 12.33
C ASP A 199 -14.77 3.99 11.45
N HIS A 200 -15.66 3.29 10.72
CA HIS A 200 -15.28 2.30 9.71
C HIS A 200 -14.45 2.94 8.58
N THR A 201 -14.90 4.09 8.08
CA THR A 201 -14.21 4.81 6.99
C THR A 201 -12.80 5.23 7.41
N LEU A 202 -12.66 5.87 8.57
CA LEU A 202 -11.36 6.27 9.11
C LEU A 202 -10.46 5.06 9.34
N LYS A 203 -10.99 3.96 9.87
CA LYS A 203 -10.22 2.73 10.07
C LYS A 203 -9.68 2.19 8.74
N ARG A 204 -10.53 2.00 7.73
CA ARG A 204 -10.16 1.46 6.41
C ARG A 204 -9.04 2.27 5.76
N HIS A 205 -9.22 3.59 5.68
CA HIS A 205 -8.23 4.46 5.03
C HIS A 205 -6.94 4.64 5.86
N SER A 206 -7.03 4.62 7.19
CA SER A 206 -5.83 4.67 8.05
C SER A 206 -5.00 3.40 7.92
N GLU A 207 -5.65 2.23 7.86
CA GLU A 207 -4.97 0.94 7.64
C GLU A 207 -4.33 0.90 6.25
N ALA A 208 -4.99 1.43 5.23
CA ALA A 208 -4.45 1.54 3.88
C ALA A 208 -3.23 2.47 3.81
N ALA A 209 -3.35 3.66 4.41
CA ALA A 209 -2.24 4.60 4.51
C ALA A 209 -1.04 3.99 5.25
N LEU A 210 -1.27 3.29 6.36
CA LEU A 210 -0.22 2.60 7.11
C LEU A 210 0.47 1.51 6.28
N LEU A 211 -0.30 0.66 5.59
CA LEU A 211 0.29 -0.36 4.71
C LEU A 211 1.15 0.28 3.61
N ASN A 212 0.66 1.34 2.98
CA ASN A 212 1.41 2.06 1.96
C ASN A 212 2.72 2.67 2.52
N LEU A 213 2.69 3.25 3.73
CA LEU A 213 3.89 3.79 4.37
C LEU A 213 4.88 2.71 4.82
N ILE A 214 4.39 1.54 5.23
CA ILE A 214 5.23 0.35 5.50
C ILE A 214 5.97 -0.04 4.22
N ILE A 215 5.25 -0.21 3.11
CA ILE A 215 5.86 -0.57 1.82
C ILE A 215 6.84 0.52 1.35
N TYR A 216 6.49 1.80 1.51
CA TYR A 216 7.41 2.90 1.24
C TYR A 216 8.71 2.78 2.04
N LEU A 217 8.64 2.51 3.34
CA LEU A 217 9.83 2.33 4.19
C LEU A 217 10.64 1.07 3.86
N LEU A 218 10.03 0.04 3.28
CA LEU A 218 10.72 -1.15 2.80
C LEU A 218 11.37 -0.97 1.41
N ILE A 219 11.00 0.08 0.67
CA ILE A 219 11.54 0.40 -0.65
C ILE A 219 12.57 1.52 -0.57
N GLU A 220 12.19 2.63 0.05
CA GLU A 220 12.89 3.91 -0.06
C GLU A 220 14.34 3.84 0.40
N PRO A 221 14.75 3.12 1.45
CA PRO A 221 16.17 3.06 1.85
C PRO A 221 17.04 2.25 0.89
N TYR A 222 16.46 1.35 0.09
CA TYR A 222 17.17 0.28 -0.60
C TYR A 222 17.31 0.55 -2.11
N LYS A 223 18.16 -0.24 -2.77
CA LYS A 223 18.24 -0.30 -4.24
C LYS A 223 17.02 -1.05 -4.80
N VAL A 224 16.98 -1.21 -6.12
CA VAL A 224 15.95 -2.02 -6.81
C VAL A 224 15.88 -3.42 -6.20
N GLN A 225 14.66 -3.91 -5.97
CA GLN A 225 14.35 -5.22 -5.36
C GLN A 225 13.42 -6.01 -6.29
N ASN A 226 13.63 -7.32 -6.42
CA ASN A 226 12.94 -8.15 -7.41
C ASN A 226 11.41 -8.17 -7.25
N LEU A 227 10.90 -8.45 -6.05
CA LEU A 227 9.45 -8.47 -5.80
C LEU A 227 8.79 -7.12 -6.10
N VAL A 228 9.51 -6.02 -5.82
CA VAL A 228 9.00 -4.66 -6.09
C VAL A 228 8.93 -4.41 -7.59
N GLN A 229 9.94 -4.84 -8.36
CA GLN A 229 9.93 -4.73 -9.82
C GLN A 229 8.78 -5.54 -10.43
N GLU A 230 8.62 -6.80 -10.01
CA GLU A 230 7.52 -7.68 -10.46
C GLU A 230 6.14 -7.09 -10.13
N SER A 231 6.02 -6.45 -8.97
CA SER A 231 4.80 -5.77 -8.54
C SER A 231 4.50 -4.53 -9.38
N VAL A 232 5.52 -3.73 -9.71
CA VAL A 232 5.38 -2.57 -10.61
C VAL A 232 4.90 -3.01 -11.99
N ASP A 233 5.51 -4.03 -12.57
CA ASP A 233 5.16 -4.54 -13.89
C ASP A 233 3.73 -5.08 -13.92
N THR A 234 3.33 -5.78 -12.84
CA THR A 234 1.96 -6.29 -12.69
C THR A 234 0.95 -5.17 -12.54
N TYR A 235 1.24 -4.18 -11.69
CA TYR A 235 0.32 -3.09 -11.41
C TYR A 235 0.11 -2.20 -12.63
N ILE A 236 1.16 -1.91 -13.40
CA ILE A 236 1.06 -1.14 -14.65
C ILE A 236 0.19 -1.85 -15.68
N LYS A 237 0.30 -3.19 -15.81
CA LYS A 237 -0.60 -3.96 -16.69
C LYS A 237 -2.06 -3.87 -16.26
N ILE A 238 -2.33 -3.79 -14.95
CA ILE A 238 -3.69 -3.56 -14.43
C ILE A 238 -4.16 -2.16 -14.81
N LEU A 239 -3.32 -1.13 -14.60
CA LEU A 239 -3.64 0.26 -14.91
C LEU A 239 -3.87 0.52 -16.40
N HIS A 240 -3.08 -0.07 -17.30
CA HIS A 240 -3.28 0.10 -18.75
C HIS A 240 -4.64 -0.42 -19.21
N ARG A 241 -5.07 -1.56 -18.69
CA ARG A 241 -6.41 -2.07 -18.96
C ARG A 241 -7.49 -1.14 -18.40
N ILE A 242 -7.18 -0.38 -17.35
CA ILE A 242 -8.10 0.66 -16.84
C ILE A 242 -8.31 1.82 -17.80
N ASP A 243 -7.25 2.22 -18.47
CA ASP A 243 -7.32 3.31 -19.44
C ASP A 243 -7.96 2.83 -20.76
N GLU A 244 -7.76 1.58 -21.17
CA GLU A 244 -8.31 1.01 -22.42
C GLU A 244 -9.84 0.83 -22.40
N GLU A 245 -10.44 0.32 -21.31
CA GLU A 245 -11.90 0.11 -21.20
C GLU A 245 -12.73 1.42 -21.21
N LYS A 246 -12.08 2.59 -21.30
CA LYS A 246 -12.71 3.91 -21.40
C LYS A 246 -12.71 4.51 -22.80
N THR A 247 -12.08 3.84 -23.76
CA THR A 247 -11.97 4.26 -25.17
C THR A 247 -12.91 3.42 -26.03
#